data_AF-F9ZE45-F1
#
_entry.id   AF-F9ZE45-F1
#
_cell.length_a   1.000
_cell.length_b   1.000
_cell.length_c   1.000
_cell.angle_alpha   90.00
_cell.angle_beta   90.00
_cell.angle_gamma   90.00
#
_symmetry.space_group_name_H-M   'P 1'
#
loop_
_entity.id
_entity.type
_entity.pdbx_description
1 polymer ?
#
loop_
_entity_poly.entity_id
_entity_poly.type
_entity_poly.pdbx_seq_one_letter_code
_entity_poly.pdbx_strand_id
1 'polypeptide(L)'
;MNNMKWQNSRQGCFVWKPMLLWIIAILCITLSQGWSSSPEKNILETIEIEGISISTPVEMIAEILQARDYTKVNESLYTKQKYADKGRSTISRVEVDDNPAFRQITYYRSMSGGRNKSPTARDAPIPDSDINMAQQLYHSVCMNIADELQNARGCDPFTLATIKFGGAQWIQIDDHFSAILTASDTHATIGVRFSRD
;
A
#
# COMPACT_ATOMS: atom_id res chain seq x y z
N MET A 1 -24.38 -48.10 102.19
CA MET A 1 -23.06 -48.22 102.83
C MET A 1 -22.05 -48.56 101.75
N ASN A 2 -20.88 -47.90 101.73
CA ASN A 2 -19.65 -48.27 101.01
C ASN A 2 -19.74 -48.30 99.46
N ASN A 3 -18.70 -48.10 98.65
CA ASN A 3 -17.45 -47.31 98.71
C ASN A 3 -17.04 -47.02 97.23
N MET A 4 -16.56 -45.84 96.83
CA MET A 4 -15.12 -45.48 96.74
C MET A 4 -14.22 -46.63 96.22
N LYS A 5 -13.40 -46.48 95.16
CA LYS A 5 -12.63 -45.32 94.60
C LYS A 5 -12.68 -45.31 93.05
N TRP A 6 -12.47 -44.22 92.29
CA TRP A 6 -11.25 -43.36 92.15
C TRP A 6 -10.03 -44.16 91.66
N GLN A 7 -9.24 -43.81 90.63
CA GLN A 7 -9.00 -42.58 89.81
C GLN A 7 -8.77 -42.98 88.31
N ASN A 8 -8.35 -42.22 87.28
CA ASN A 8 -7.82 -40.86 86.97
C ASN A 8 -7.99 -40.64 85.42
N SER A 9 -7.68 -39.53 84.72
CA SER A 9 -7.67 -38.07 84.98
C SER A 9 -7.35 -37.27 83.69
N ARG A 10 -8.27 -36.38 83.25
CA ARG A 10 -8.03 -35.18 82.38
C ARG A 10 -7.47 -35.44 80.95
N GLN A 11 -7.48 -34.50 79.99
CA GLN A 11 -8.21 -33.22 79.81
C GLN A 11 -9.33 -33.43 78.75
N GLY A 12 -10.45 -32.69 78.74
CA GLY A 12 -10.61 -31.34 78.14
C GLY A 12 -11.10 -31.47 76.68
N CYS A 13 -12.30 -31.01 76.31
CA CYS A 13 -12.65 -29.61 75.98
C CYS A 13 -11.80 -29.03 74.81
N PHE A 14 -12.36 -28.41 73.76
CA PHE A 14 -13.73 -27.86 73.61
C PHE A 14 -14.18 -27.78 72.14
N VAL A 15 -15.45 -27.44 71.94
CA VAL A 15 -16.12 -27.20 70.63
C VAL A 15 -15.68 -25.85 70.01
N TRP A 16 -15.38 -25.79 68.70
CA TRP A 16 -15.95 -24.75 67.81
C TRP A 16 -15.69 -24.92 66.30
N LYS A 17 -16.56 -24.29 65.49
CA LYS A 17 -16.35 -23.75 64.13
C LYS A 17 -16.49 -22.23 64.26
N PRO A 18 -15.74 -21.36 63.53
CA PRO A 18 -16.12 -21.07 62.14
C PRO A 18 -15.01 -20.63 61.15
N MET A 19 -15.37 -20.73 59.86
CA MET A 19 -15.12 -19.79 58.73
C MET A 19 -13.95 -18.77 58.77
N LEU A 20 -13.09 -18.81 57.73
CA LEU A 20 -12.48 -17.60 57.14
C LEU A 20 -12.02 -17.84 55.69
N LEU A 21 -11.94 -16.76 54.89
CA LEU A 21 -11.69 -16.76 53.45
C LEU A 21 -10.23 -17.06 53.07
N TRP A 22 -10.00 -17.43 51.80
CA TRP A 22 -9.03 -16.72 50.93
C TRP A 22 -9.59 -16.60 49.51
N ILE A 23 -9.26 -15.51 48.81
CA ILE A 23 -9.68 -15.21 47.43
C ILE A 23 -8.41 -15.04 46.58
N ILE A 24 -8.33 -15.74 45.44
CA ILE A 24 -7.57 -15.27 44.27
C ILE A 24 -8.40 -15.55 43.03
N ALA A 25 -8.71 -14.51 42.26
CA ALA A 25 -9.19 -14.65 40.89
C ALA A 25 -8.02 -14.45 39.94
N ILE A 26 -7.93 -15.26 38.88
CA ILE A 26 -7.05 -15.01 37.74
C ILE A 26 -7.94 -14.92 36.51
N LEU A 27 -7.94 -13.74 35.88
CA LEU A 27 -8.61 -13.53 34.60
C LEU A 27 -7.92 -14.39 33.55
N CYS A 28 -8.66 -15.28 32.89
CA CYS A 28 -8.33 -15.67 31.53
C CYS A 28 -8.61 -14.46 30.63
N ILE A 29 -7.63 -13.56 30.53
CA ILE A 29 -7.63 -12.51 29.51
C ILE A 29 -7.60 -13.24 28.17
N THR A 30 -8.72 -13.25 27.45
CA THR A 30 -8.71 -13.54 26.02
C THR A 30 -7.78 -12.52 25.39
N LEU A 31 -6.64 -12.97 24.88
CA LEU A 31 -5.73 -12.13 24.13
C LEU A 31 -6.52 -11.50 23.00
N SER A 32 -6.78 -10.19 23.12
CA SER A 32 -7.05 -9.39 21.95
C SER A 32 -5.88 -9.62 21.00
N GLN A 33 -6.18 -10.07 19.79
CA GLN A 33 -5.27 -9.88 18.68
C GLN A 33 -5.22 -8.36 18.45
N GLY A 34 -4.38 -7.69 19.24
CA GLY A 34 -3.98 -6.32 18.96
C GLY A 34 -3.46 -6.32 17.54
N TRP A 35 -4.12 -5.55 16.66
CA TRP A 35 -3.77 -5.48 15.26
C TRP A 35 -2.31 -5.03 15.21
N SER A 36 -1.40 -5.95 14.89
CA SER A 36 -0.02 -5.60 14.60
C SER A 36 -0.05 -4.89 13.26
N SER A 37 -0.34 -3.59 13.28
CA SER A 37 0.02 -2.68 12.20
C SER A 37 1.51 -2.83 11.99
N SER A 38 1.87 -3.68 11.01
CA SER A 38 3.25 -4.00 10.66
C SER A 38 4.00 -2.68 10.42
N PRO A 39 5.27 -2.55 10.82
CA PRO A 39 6.09 -1.41 10.44
C PRO A 39 6.42 -1.37 8.94
N GLU A 40 5.78 -2.22 8.12
CA GLU A 40 5.42 -1.93 6.72
C GLU A 40 4.53 -0.68 6.63
N LYS A 41 5.16 0.48 6.87
CA LYS A 41 4.68 1.78 6.42
C LYS A 41 4.32 1.65 4.94
N ASN A 42 3.03 1.79 4.59
CA ASN A 42 2.47 1.27 3.34
C ASN A 42 3.36 1.66 2.16
N ILE A 43 3.93 0.68 1.46
CA ILE A 43 5.03 0.93 0.50
C ILE A 43 4.56 1.89 -0.62
N LEU A 44 3.28 1.84 -0.96
CA LEU A 44 2.62 2.70 -1.93
C LEU A 44 2.47 4.18 -1.50
N GLU A 45 2.58 4.52 -0.20
CA GLU A 45 2.71 5.91 0.25
C GLU A 45 4.00 6.59 -0.23
N THR A 46 5.03 5.77 -0.49
CA THR A 46 6.40 6.20 -0.80
C THR A 46 6.76 6.06 -2.28
N ILE A 47 5.87 5.52 -3.11
CA ILE A 47 6.06 5.44 -4.56
C ILE A 47 6.03 6.84 -5.15
N GLU A 48 7.14 7.27 -5.76
CA GLU A 48 7.23 8.53 -6.49
C GLU A 48 6.75 8.38 -7.94
N ILE A 49 5.71 9.13 -8.28
CA ILE A 49 5.27 9.37 -9.65
C ILE A 49 5.72 10.78 -10.01
N GLU A 50 6.72 10.92 -10.89
CA GLU A 50 7.36 12.20 -11.25
C GLU A 50 7.78 13.05 -10.04
N GLY A 51 8.27 12.39 -8.97
CA GLY A 51 8.78 13.04 -7.76
C GLY A 51 7.72 13.43 -6.73
N ILE A 52 6.44 13.15 -7.00
CA ILE A 52 5.35 13.30 -6.01
C ILE A 52 4.83 11.92 -5.61
N SER A 53 4.39 11.78 -4.36
CA SER A 53 3.83 10.55 -3.81
C SER A 53 2.53 10.85 -3.05
N ILE A 54 1.82 9.81 -2.62
CA ILE A 54 0.59 9.97 -1.81
C ILE A 54 0.86 10.76 -0.52
N SER A 55 2.11 10.80 -0.02
CA SER A 55 2.50 11.56 1.17
C SER A 55 2.97 13.01 0.91
N THR A 56 3.09 13.45 -0.35
CA THR A 56 3.55 14.81 -0.68
C THR A 56 2.52 15.89 -0.31
N PRO A 57 2.86 16.98 0.40
CA PRO A 57 1.92 18.07 0.70
C PRO A 57 1.39 18.75 -0.57
N VAL A 58 0.11 19.14 -0.60
CA VAL A 58 -0.58 19.68 -1.80
C VAL A 58 0.16 20.92 -2.33
N GLU A 59 0.56 21.78 -1.41
CA GLU A 59 1.29 23.02 -1.63
C GLU A 59 2.65 22.81 -2.34
N MET A 60 3.29 21.65 -2.16
CA MET A 60 4.59 21.33 -2.78
C MET A 60 4.45 20.70 -4.17
N ILE A 61 3.29 20.10 -4.51
CA ILE A 61 3.10 19.35 -5.76
C ILE A 61 3.35 20.23 -6.99
N ALA A 62 2.86 21.48 -6.96
CA ALA A 62 3.04 22.41 -8.08
C ALA A 62 4.52 22.75 -8.32
N GLU A 63 5.30 22.97 -7.24
CA GLU A 63 6.73 23.28 -7.31
C GLU A 63 7.54 22.10 -7.85
N ILE A 64 7.31 20.89 -7.30
CA ILE A 64 8.03 19.66 -7.70
C ILE A 64 7.80 19.34 -9.17
N LEU A 65 6.57 19.46 -9.67
CA LEU A 65 6.26 19.20 -11.07
C LEU A 65 6.79 20.32 -11.99
N GLN A 66 6.73 21.59 -11.59
CA GLN A 66 7.31 22.69 -12.38
C GLN A 66 8.84 22.60 -12.49
N ALA A 67 9.53 22.17 -11.42
CA ALA A 67 10.95 21.86 -11.44
C ALA A 67 11.33 20.66 -12.35
N ARG A 68 10.33 19.94 -12.88
CA ARG A 68 10.46 18.82 -13.83
C ARG A 68 9.83 19.14 -15.20
N ASP A 69 9.80 20.41 -15.59
CA ASP A 69 9.27 20.95 -16.85
C ASP A 69 7.75 20.73 -17.10
N TYR A 70 6.95 20.51 -16.04
CA TYR A 70 5.48 20.47 -16.19
C TYR A 70 4.85 21.87 -16.13
N THR A 71 4.01 22.17 -17.11
CA THR A 71 3.08 23.30 -17.05
C THR A 71 1.78 22.87 -16.35
N LYS A 72 1.35 23.63 -15.34
CA LYS A 72 0.03 23.46 -14.71
C LYS A 72 -1.07 23.94 -15.68
N VAL A 73 -2.03 23.08 -15.98
CA VAL A 73 -3.16 23.37 -16.89
C VAL A 73 -4.42 23.75 -16.09
N ASN A 74 -4.64 23.08 -14.96
CA ASN A 74 -5.63 23.43 -13.94
C ASN A 74 -5.17 22.86 -12.58
N GLU A 75 -6.01 22.94 -11.54
CA GLU A 75 -5.64 22.50 -10.19
C GLU A 75 -5.21 21.03 -10.07
N SER A 76 -5.81 20.13 -10.85
CA SER A 76 -5.53 18.68 -10.84
C SER A 76 -4.72 18.17 -12.04
N LEU A 77 -4.34 19.04 -12.98
CA LEU A 77 -3.76 18.63 -14.27
C LEU A 77 -2.46 19.36 -14.61
N TYR A 78 -1.42 18.58 -14.85
CA TYR A 78 -0.08 19.04 -15.25
C TYR A 78 0.35 18.35 -16.55
N THR A 79 0.96 19.09 -17.48
CA THR A 79 1.42 18.53 -18.77
C THR A 79 2.83 18.96 -19.15
N LYS A 80 3.60 18.04 -19.73
CA LYS A 80 4.95 18.22 -20.26
C LYS A 80 5.02 17.67 -21.67
N GLN A 81 5.47 18.45 -22.64
CA GLN A 81 5.66 18.01 -24.03
C GLN A 81 7.13 18.07 -24.42
N LYS A 82 7.69 16.93 -24.85
CA LYS A 82 9.05 16.85 -25.38
C LYS A 82 8.99 16.48 -26.86
N TYR A 83 9.52 17.36 -27.71
CA TYR A 83 9.67 17.07 -29.14
C TYR A 83 10.72 15.97 -29.34
N ALA A 84 10.44 15.06 -30.27
CA ALA A 84 11.31 13.97 -30.68
C ALA A 84 11.59 14.07 -32.18
N ASP A 85 12.65 13.39 -32.64
CA ASP A 85 13.05 13.41 -34.04
C ASP A 85 11.91 13.05 -35.01
N LYS A 86 11.97 13.63 -36.20
CA LYS A 86 11.05 13.35 -37.33
C LYS A 86 9.59 13.77 -37.06
N GLY A 87 9.38 14.76 -36.19
CA GLY A 87 8.05 15.38 -35.98
C GLY A 87 7.11 14.57 -35.09
N ARG A 88 7.66 13.71 -34.24
CA ARG A 88 6.95 13.11 -33.11
C ARG A 88 7.06 14.02 -31.88
N SER A 89 6.12 13.91 -30.96
CA SER A 89 6.19 14.49 -29.61
C SER A 89 5.81 13.44 -28.60
N THR A 90 6.53 13.41 -27.48
CA THR A 90 6.08 12.73 -26.27
C THR A 90 5.24 13.73 -25.47
N ILE A 91 3.98 13.39 -25.20
CA ILE A 91 3.12 14.13 -24.28
C ILE A 91 3.04 13.31 -22.99
N SER A 92 3.60 13.87 -21.92
CA SER A 92 3.46 13.38 -20.55
C SER A 92 2.45 14.22 -19.78
N ARG A 93 1.66 13.58 -18.94
CA ARG A 93 0.62 14.18 -18.10
C ARG A 93 0.74 13.63 -16.69
N VAL A 94 0.56 14.48 -15.69
CA VAL A 94 0.29 14.06 -14.31
C VAL A 94 -1.06 14.60 -13.91
N GLU A 95 -1.95 13.71 -13.50
CA GLU A 95 -3.25 14.00 -12.89
C GLU A 95 -3.17 13.75 -11.38
N VAL A 96 -3.63 14.72 -10.58
CA VAL A 96 -3.67 14.64 -9.11
C VAL A 96 -5.09 14.99 -8.64
N ASP A 97 -5.81 13.98 -8.17
CA ASP A 97 -7.10 14.17 -7.48
C ASP A 97 -6.86 14.12 -5.97
N ASP A 98 -7.33 15.13 -5.25
CA ASP A 98 -7.22 15.22 -3.80
C ASP A 98 -8.54 15.78 -3.24
N ASN A 99 -9.32 14.90 -2.62
CA ASN A 99 -10.64 15.20 -2.10
C ASN A 99 -10.86 14.44 -0.77
N PRO A 100 -11.85 14.82 0.07
CA PRO A 100 -11.98 14.24 1.40
C PRO A 100 -12.07 12.70 1.47
N ALA A 101 -12.52 12.03 0.40
CA ALA A 101 -12.62 10.57 0.37
C ALA A 101 -11.34 9.87 -0.13
N PHE A 102 -10.56 10.47 -1.03
CA PHE A 102 -9.33 9.84 -1.53
C PHE A 102 -8.29 10.84 -2.04
N ARG A 103 -7.05 10.37 -2.15
CA ARG A 103 -5.98 10.99 -2.95
C ARG A 103 -5.53 10.03 -4.04
N GLN A 104 -5.36 10.51 -5.27
CA GLN A 104 -4.90 9.73 -6.41
C GLN A 104 -3.88 10.52 -7.22
N ILE A 105 -2.79 9.87 -7.60
CA ILE A 105 -1.78 10.41 -8.52
C ILE A 105 -1.68 9.46 -9.72
N THR A 106 -1.79 10.00 -10.93
CA THR A 106 -1.75 9.21 -12.17
C THR A 106 -0.87 9.90 -13.22
N TYR A 107 0.22 9.25 -13.61
CA TYR A 107 1.04 9.62 -14.75
C TYR A 107 0.54 8.91 -16.01
N TYR A 108 0.46 9.66 -17.10
CA TYR A 108 0.25 9.13 -18.45
C TYR A 108 1.34 9.63 -19.39
N ARG A 109 1.77 8.77 -20.31
CA ARG A 109 2.58 9.15 -21.47
C ARG A 109 1.95 8.62 -22.75
N SER A 110 1.98 9.44 -23.79
CA SER A 110 1.61 9.07 -25.15
C SER A 110 2.57 9.67 -26.17
N MET A 111 2.69 9.02 -27.33
CA MET A 111 3.36 9.61 -28.50
C MET A 111 2.32 10.23 -29.44
N SER A 112 2.54 11.48 -29.86
CA SER A 112 1.74 12.18 -30.85
C SER A 112 2.58 12.59 -32.07
N GLY A 113 1.92 12.82 -33.21
CA GLY A 113 2.58 13.27 -34.44
C GLY A 113 3.32 12.18 -35.22
N GLY A 114 3.64 12.51 -36.47
CA GLY A 114 4.33 11.61 -37.41
C GLY A 114 3.42 10.55 -38.07
N ARG A 115 3.69 10.25 -39.34
CA ARG A 115 3.01 9.16 -40.07
C ARG A 115 3.77 7.86 -39.80
N ASN A 116 3.17 6.92 -39.05
CA ASN A 116 3.77 5.60 -38.79
C ASN A 116 4.02 4.84 -40.10
N LYS A 117 5.26 4.91 -40.61
CA LYS A 117 5.73 4.15 -41.79
C LYS A 117 6.37 2.81 -41.45
N SER A 118 6.63 2.57 -40.17
CA SER A 118 7.10 1.30 -39.61
C SER A 118 6.29 1.04 -38.34
N PRO A 119 5.98 -0.23 -38.01
CA PRO A 119 5.66 -0.59 -36.63
C PRO A 119 6.81 -0.15 -35.71
N THR A 120 6.52 0.26 -34.48
CA THR A 120 7.56 0.28 -33.44
C THR A 120 8.04 -1.15 -33.20
N ALA A 121 9.32 -1.32 -32.87
CA ALA A 121 9.88 -2.65 -32.64
C ALA A 121 9.12 -3.29 -31.45
N ARG A 122 8.65 -4.52 -31.63
CA ARG A 122 7.70 -5.17 -30.70
C ARG A 122 8.24 -5.26 -29.26
N ASP A 123 9.55 -5.29 -29.14
CA ASP A 123 10.32 -5.48 -27.91
C ASP A 123 11.21 -4.25 -27.62
N ALA A 124 10.82 -3.05 -28.09
CA ALA A 124 11.49 -1.79 -27.77
C ALA A 124 11.40 -1.50 -26.26
N PRO A 125 12.47 -0.96 -25.63
CA PRO A 125 12.48 -0.73 -24.19
C PRO A 125 11.53 0.40 -23.79
N ILE A 126 11.01 0.30 -22.57
CA ILE A 126 10.35 1.40 -21.86
C ILE A 126 11.35 2.55 -21.69
N PRO A 127 10.98 3.83 -21.91
CA PRO A 127 11.90 4.95 -21.78
C PRO A 127 12.43 5.15 -20.34
N ASP A 128 13.64 5.70 -20.23
CA ASP A 128 14.31 5.99 -18.94
C ASP A 128 13.50 6.90 -18.00
N SER A 129 12.61 7.74 -18.57
CA SER A 129 11.67 8.58 -17.81
C SER A 129 10.63 7.79 -17.03
N ASP A 130 10.31 6.57 -17.46
CA ASP A 130 9.18 5.78 -16.99
C ASP A 130 9.64 4.53 -16.23
N ILE A 131 10.75 3.92 -16.68
CA ILE A 131 11.19 2.59 -16.24
C ILE A 131 11.32 2.49 -14.72
N ASN A 132 11.89 3.50 -14.06
CA ASN A 132 12.08 3.50 -12.61
C ASN A 132 10.74 3.50 -11.85
N MET A 133 9.77 4.31 -12.28
CA MET A 133 8.44 4.38 -11.66
C MET A 133 7.67 3.08 -11.87
N ALA A 134 7.73 2.53 -13.10
CA ALA A 134 7.09 1.27 -13.45
C ALA A 134 7.70 0.08 -12.69
N GLN A 135 9.02 0.03 -12.54
CA GLN A 135 9.72 -0.99 -11.77
C GLN A 135 9.38 -0.92 -10.29
N GLN A 136 9.43 0.26 -9.67
CA GLN A 136 9.09 0.43 -8.25
C GLN A 136 7.65 -0.04 -7.96
N LEU A 137 6.67 0.46 -8.74
CA LEU A 137 5.27 0.09 -8.54
C LEU A 137 5.01 -1.41 -8.82
N TYR A 138 5.61 -1.99 -9.85
CA TYR A 138 5.50 -3.43 -10.11
C TYR A 138 6.13 -4.26 -8.98
N HIS A 139 7.31 -3.88 -8.48
CA HIS A 139 7.95 -4.60 -7.37
C HIS A 139 7.10 -4.55 -6.10
N SER A 140 6.45 -3.43 -5.78
CA SER A 140 5.55 -3.32 -4.62
C SER A 140 4.23 -4.07 -4.76
N VAL A 141 3.75 -4.30 -5.99
CA VAL A 141 2.43 -4.92 -6.25
C VAL A 141 2.50 -6.41 -6.61
N CYS A 142 3.57 -6.84 -7.28
CA CYS A 142 3.65 -8.16 -7.93
C CYS A 142 4.82 -9.05 -7.47
N MET A 143 5.86 -8.51 -6.83
CA MET A 143 7.00 -9.33 -6.38
C MET A 143 6.83 -9.80 -4.93
N ASN A 144 7.41 -10.96 -4.61
CA ASN A 144 7.46 -11.55 -3.26
C ASN A 144 6.09 -11.84 -2.61
N ILE A 145 4.99 -11.77 -3.37
CA ILE A 145 3.64 -12.17 -2.96
C ILE A 145 3.30 -13.59 -3.44
N ALA A 146 2.35 -14.25 -2.75
CA ALA A 146 1.89 -15.58 -3.13
C ALA A 146 1.29 -15.62 -4.54
N ASP A 147 1.46 -16.75 -5.25
CA ASP A 147 1.02 -16.93 -6.64
C ASP A 147 -0.49 -16.68 -6.82
N GLU A 148 -1.31 -17.02 -5.83
CA GLU A 148 -2.75 -16.72 -5.82
C GLU A 148 -3.03 -15.21 -5.92
N LEU A 149 -2.25 -14.38 -5.21
CA LEU A 149 -2.33 -12.92 -5.29
C LEU A 149 -1.72 -12.36 -6.58
N GLN A 150 -0.65 -12.96 -7.12
CA GLN A 150 -0.10 -12.56 -8.42
C GLN A 150 -1.13 -12.76 -9.54
N ASN A 151 -1.83 -13.91 -9.52
CA ASN A 151 -2.92 -14.20 -10.46
C ASN A 151 -4.13 -13.28 -10.23
N ALA A 152 -4.55 -13.04 -8.98
CA ALA A 152 -5.67 -12.16 -8.67
C ALA A 152 -5.41 -10.68 -9.05
N ARG A 153 -4.17 -10.20 -8.89
CA ARG A 153 -3.71 -8.87 -9.33
C ARG A 153 -3.41 -8.80 -10.83
N GLY A 154 -3.46 -9.93 -11.55
CA GLY A 154 -3.18 -9.99 -12.99
C GLY A 154 -1.77 -9.53 -13.34
N CYS A 155 -0.77 -9.96 -12.58
CA CYS A 155 0.64 -9.60 -12.77
C CYS A 155 1.21 -10.31 -14.02
N ASP A 156 1.50 -9.55 -15.07
CA ASP A 156 2.17 -10.09 -16.27
C ASP A 156 3.69 -10.22 -16.05
N PRO A 157 4.37 -11.20 -16.70
CA PRO A 157 5.81 -11.40 -16.57
C PRO A 157 6.62 -10.11 -16.81
N PHE A 158 7.48 -9.77 -15.85
CA PHE A 158 8.33 -8.58 -15.89
C PHE A 158 9.31 -8.60 -17.07
N THR A 159 9.30 -7.54 -17.90
CA THR A 159 10.28 -7.34 -18.98
C THR A 159 10.68 -5.88 -19.11
N LEU A 160 11.83 -5.60 -19.74
CA LEU A 160 12.25 -4.23 -20.04
C LEU A 160 11.46 -3.54 -21.17
N ALA A 161 10.72 -4.32 -21.98
CA ALA A 161 9.87 -3.81 -23.06
C ALA A 161 8.43 -3.56 -22.63
N THR A 162 7.94 -4.27 -21.60
CA THR A 162 6.61 -4.09 -21.03
C THR A 162 6.57 -4.49 -19.56
N ILE A 163 6.03 -3.60 -18.72
CA ILE A 163 5.72 -3.84 -17.31
C ILE A 163 4.25 -3.46 -17.09
N LYS A 164 3.43 -4.40 -16.63
CA LYS A 164 1.99 -4.18 -16.41
C LYS A 164 1.38 -5.16 -15.41
N PHE A 165 0.28 -4.73 -14.79
CA PHE A 165 -0.62 -5.58 -14.01
C PHE A 165 -2.07 -5.11 -14.18
N GLY A 166 -3.03 -5.85 -13.64
CA GLY A 166 -4.43 -5.41 -13.55
C GLY A 166 -5.14 -5.15 -14.89
N GLY A 167 -4.59 -5.60 -16.03
CA GLY A 167 -5.23 -5.46 -17.34
C GLY A 167 -5.49 -4.01 -17.79
N ALA A 168 -4.66 -3.06 -17.35
CA ALA A 168 -4.87 -1.61 -17.50
C ALA A 168 -6.14 -1.06 -16.80
N GLN A 169 -6.54 -1.70 -15.70
CA GLN A 169 -7.56 -1.21 -14.76
C GLN A 169 -6.92 -0.91 -13.39
N TRP A 170 -7.64 -0.15 -12.57
CA TRP A 170 -7.30 0.00 -11.15
C TRP A 170 -7.61 -1.31 -10.42
N ILE A 171 -6.60 -1.91 -9.79
CA ILE A 171 -6.74 -3.07 -8.91
C ILE A 171 -6.59 -2.64 -7.45
N GLN A 172 -7.34 -3.28 -6.56
CA GLN A 172 -7.18 -3.11 -5.13
C GLN A 172 -5.96 -3.91 -4.63
N ILE A 173 -5.16 -3.29 -3.76
CA ILE A 173 -3.93 -3.88 -3.22
C ILE A 173 -4.15 -4.34 -1.78
N ASP A 174 -4.76 -3.49 -0.96
CA ASP A 174 -5.15 -3.66 0.44
C ASP A 174 -6.43 -2.83 0.71
N ASP A 175 -6.85 -2.66 1.96
CA ASP A 175 -8.11 -1.96 2.28
C ASP A 175 -8.11 -0.47 1.85
N HIS A 176 -6.94 0.19 1.79
CA HIS A 176 -6.84 1.62 1.45
C HIS A 176 -6.27 1.89 0.06
N PHE A 177 -5.35 1.05 -0.44
CA PHE A 177 -4.64 1.31 -1.69
C PHE A 177 -5.22 0.61 -2.91
N SER A 178 -5.32 1.37 -4.01
CA SER A 178 -5.50 0.87 -5.36
C SER A 178 -4.32 1.29 -6.24
N ALA A 179 -3.96 0.50 -7.25
CA ALA A 179 -2.91 0.82 -8.20
C ALA A 179 -3.29 0.49 -9.65
N ILE A 180 -2.66 1.16 -10.61
CA ILE A 180 -2.75 0.85 -12.05
C ILE A 180 -1.36 0.94 -12.68
N LEU A 181 -1.01 -0.04 -13.52
CA LEU A 181 0.27 -0.04 -14.24
C LEU A 181 0.16 -0.66 -15.61
N THR A 182 0.56 0.09 -16.64
CA THR A 182 0.89 -0.42 -17.97
C THR A 182 1.91 0.51 -18.61
N ALA A 183 3.15 0.07 -18.76
CA ALA A 183 4.24 0.82 -19.39
C ALA A 183 4.83 0.04 -20.58
N SER A 184 5.07 0.74 -21.70
CA SER A 184 5.73 0.26 -22.92
C SER A 184 6.59 1.37 -23.55
N ASP A 185 7.22 1.09 -24.70
CA ASP A 185 7.95 2.07 -25.51
C ASP A 185 7.12 3.33 -25.87
N THR A 186 5.84 3.13 -26.20
CA THR A 186 4.96 4.11 -26.86
C THR A 186 3.93 4.74 -25.94
N HIS A 187 3.61 4.08 -24.82
CA HIS A 187 2.56 4.46 -23.89
C HIS A 187 2.98 4.14 -22.45
N ALA A 188 2.52 4.94 -21.50
CA ALA A 188 2.46 4.51 -20.11
C ALA A 188 1.23 5.06 -19.40
N THR A 189 0.67 4.25 -18.49
CA THR A 189 -0.21 4.67 -17.40
C THR A 189 0.37 4.09 -16.12
N ILE A 190 0.66 4.95 -15.14
CA ILE A 190 1.24 4.58 -13.85
C ILE A 190 0.47 5.36 -12.78
N GLY A 191 -0.17 4.68 -11.83
CA GLY A 191 -1.00 5.37 -10.85
C GLY A 191 -1.12 4.64 -9.51
N VAL A 192 -1.24 5.45 -8.45
CA VAL A 192 -1.52 5.02 -7.08
C VAL A 192 -2.69 5.85 -6.55
N ARG A 193 -3.59 5.20 -5.82
CA ARG A 193 -4.73 5.79 -5.12
C ARG A 193 -4.73 5.32 -3.67
N PHE A 194 -5.11 6.21 -2.76
CA PHE A 194 -5.29 5.98 -1.34
C PHE A 194 -6.67 6.48 -0.90
N SER A 195 -7.48 5.58 -0.33
CA SER A 195 -8.78 5.90 0.27
C SER A 195 -8.62 6.33 1.73
N ARG A 196 -9.35 7.37 2.14
CA ARG A 196 -9.24 8.05 3.45
C ARG A 196 -10.29 7.58 4.48
N ASP A 197 -10.95 6.47 4.18
CA ASP A 197 -12.03 5.86 4.97
C ASP A 197 -11.57 5.35 6.36
#